data_AF-A0A7Y2JJJ8-F1
#
_entry.id   AF-A0A7Y2JJJ8-F1
#
_cell.length_a   1.000
_cell.length_b   1.000
_cell.length_c   1.000
_cell.angle_alpha   90.00
_cell.angle_beta   90.00
_cell.angle_gamma   90.00
#
_symmetry.space_group_name_H-M   'P 1'
#
loop_
_entity.id
_entity.type
_entity.pdbx_description
1 polymer ?
#
loop_
_entity_poly.entity_id
_entity_poly.type
_entity_poly.pdbx_seq_one_letter_code
_entity_poly.pdbx_strand_id
1 'polypeptide(L)'
;IGQSLTRRDRNSSVRFVTGHDMKGYAEHDWRALARPGEVAAIYMGKKSSRFVQGRLMMHGTDPSTPVTIVENASRPDQTTIGTTLAGLSEAVTGLTGPALILFGLAPRAAETFVQTHEEEIAL
;
A
#
# COMPACT_ATOMS: atom_id res chain seq x y z
N ILE A 1 -5.22 -13.43 0.45
CA ILE A 1 -4.89 -12.45 1.53
C ILE A 1 -5.26 -12.93 2.93
N GLY A 2 -6.34 -13.70 3.13
CA GLY A 2 -6.59 -14.36 4.42
C GLY A 2 -6.78 -13.44 5.64
N GLN A 3 -7.13 -12.17 5.41
CA GLN A 3 -7.30 -11.14 6.44
C GLN A 3 -8.51 -10.27 6.10
N SER A 4 -9.26 -9.84 7.12
CA SER A 4 -10.36 -8.89 6.95
C SER A 4 -9.82 -7.51 6.56
N LEU A 5 -10.52 -6.82 5.65
CA LEU A 5 -10.21 -5.43 5.27
C LEU A 5 -10.63 -4.42 6.33
N THR A 6 -11.61 -4.78 7.17
CA THR A 6 -12.02 -4.03 8.35
C THR A 6 -11.88 -4.90 9.60
N ARG A 7 -11.52 -4.29 10.74
CA ARG A 7 -11.53 -4.95 12.04
C ARG A 7 -11.95 -3.94 13.09
N ARG A 8 -12.81 -4.37 14.02
CA ARG A 8 -13.14 -3.59 15.23
C ARG A 8 -11.82 -3.17 15.89
N ASP A 9 -11.71 -1.89 16.24
CA ASP A 9 -10.52 -1.27 16.85
C ASP A 9 -9.28 -1.14 15.93
N ARG A 10 -9.40 -1.41 14.62
CA ARG A 10 -8.36 -1.09 13.61
C ARG A 10 -8.81 -0.01 12.65
N ASN A 11 -9.96 -0.21 12.00
CA ASN A 11 -10.49 0.71 11.01
C ASN A 11 -12.00 0.52 10.86
N SER A 12 -12.74 1.63 10.72
CA SER A 12 -14.19 1.65 10.54
C SER A 12 -14.61 1.63 9.06
N SER A 13 -13.68 1.88 8.15
CA SER A 13 -13.94 1.95 6.70
C SER A 13 -12.77 1.39 5.88
N VAL A 14 -13.06 1.04 4.63
CA VAL A 14 -12.05 0.77 3.60
C VAL A 14 -12.49 1.47 2.32
N ARG A 15 -11.56 2.19 1.67
CA ARG A 15 -11.80 2.81 0.37
C ARG A 15 -11.28 1.91 -0.76
N PHE A 16 -12.03 1.80 -1.84
CA PHE A 16 -11.57 1.13 -3.06
C PHE A 16 -11.27 2.19 -4.10
N VAL A 17 -10.05 2.18 -4.63
CA VAL A 17 -9.57 3.18 -5.58
C VAL A 17 -8.90 2.48 -6.75
N THR A 18 -9.01 3.04 -7.94
CA THR A 18 -8.29 2.58 -9.13
C THR A 18 -7.09 3.49 -9.41
N GLY A 19 -5.98 2.88 -9.77
CA GLY A 19 -4.72 3.55 -10.12
C GLY A 19 -4.86 4.52 -11.30
N HIS A 20 -5.84 4.29 -12.18
CA HIS A 20 -6.15 5.18 -13.30
C HIS A 20 -6.77 6.50 -12.86
N ASP A 21 -7.66 6.47 -11.86
CA ASP A 21 -8.33 7.66 -11.37
C ASP A 21 -7.42 8.48 -10.45
N MET A 22 -6.27 7.97 -10.04
CA MET A 22 -5.36 8.67 -9.13
C MET A 22 -4.91 10.04 -9.65
N LYS A 23 -4.76 10.20 -10.97
CA LYS A 23 -4.44 11.50 -11.59
C LYS A 23 -5.58 12.51 -11.50
N GLY A 24 -6.83 12.04 -11.42
CA GLY A 24 -8.04 12.85 -11.29
C GLY A 24 -8.65 12.83 -9.88
N TYR A 25 -8.06 12.08 -8.95
CA TYR A 25 -8.53 11.95 -7.58
C TYR A 25 -8.29 13.28 -6.85
N ALA A 26 -9.34 13.86 -6.29
CA ALA A 26 -9.32 15.22 -5.79
C ALA A 26 -8.38 15.39 -4.59
N GLU A 27 -7.80 16.59 -4.44
CA GLU A 27 -6.87 16.94 -3.36
C GLU A 27 -7.44 16.63 -1.96
N HIS A 28 -8.73 16.90 -1.77
CA HIS A 28 -9.41 16.65 -0.50
C HIS A 28 -9.46 15.16 -0.15
N ASP A 29 -9.65 14.29 -1.15
CA ASP A 29 -9.74 12.86 -0.94
C ASP A 29 -8.36 12.27 -0.58
N TRP A 30 -7.28 12.81 -1.15
CA TRP A 30 -5.91 12.46 -0.76
C TRP A 30 -5.62 12.84 0.69
N ARG A 31 -5.96 14.07 1.08
CA ARG A 31 -5.85 14.52 2.46
C ARG A 31 -6.71 13.66 3.40
N ALA A 32 -7.90 13.26 2.96
CA ALA A 32 -8.78 12.40 3.74
C ALA A 32 -8.19 10.99 3.92
N LEU A 33 -7.62 10.42 2.87
CA LEU A 33 -6.96 9.11 2.90
C LEU A 33 -5.67 9.12 3.73
N ALA A 34 -5.00 10.27 3.83
CA ALA A 34 -3.76 10.41 4.60
C ALA A 34 -3.95 10.44 6.12
N ARG A 35 -5.19 10.49 6.62
CA ARG A 35 -5.45 10.51 8.07
C ARG A 35 -5.07 9.19 8.74
N PRO A 36 -4.64 9.21 10.02
CA PRO A 36 -4.30 8.00 10.75
C PRO A 36 -5.47 6.99 10.78
N GLY A 37 -5.15 5.71 10.56
CA GLY A 37 -6.12 4.61 10.61
C GLY A 37 -6.98 4.43 9.35
N GLU A 38 -6.80 5.27 8.33
CA GLU A 38 -7.47 5.09 7.05
C GLU A 38 -6.87 3.90 6.28
N VAL A 39 -7.75 3.14 5.64
CA VAL A 39 -7.38 1.94 4.88
C VAL A 39 -7.92 2.05 3.46
N ALA A 40 -7.09 1.68 2.48
CA ALA A 40 -7.52 1.63 1.09
C ALA A 40 -7.01 0.39 0.35
N ALA A 41 -7.85 -0.13 -0.53
CA ALA A 41 -7.49 -1.11 -1.54
C ALA A 41 -7.37 -0.38 -2.89
N ILE A 42 -6.15 -0.36 -3.44
CA ILE A 42 -5.80 0.33 -4.67
C ILE A 42 -5.59 -0.69 -5.78
N TYR A 43 -6.55 -0.77 -6.70
CA TYR A 43 -6.48 -1.57 -7.91
C TYR A 43 -5.63 -0.89 -8.97
N MET A 44 -4.96 -1.66 -9.84
CA MET A 44 -4.16 -1.10 -10.96
C MET A 44 -3.10 -0.08 -10.51
N GLY A 45 -2.69 -0.13 -9.23
CA GLY A 45 -1.83 0.87 -8.62
C GLY A 45 -0.35 0.77 -8.96
N LYS A 46 0.09 -0.28 -9.67
CA LYS A 46 1.53 -0.50 -9.98
C LYS A 46 2.18 0.72 -10.65
N LYS A 47 1.56 1.22 -11.72
CA LYS A 47 2.07 2.38 -12.48
C LYS A 47 1.91 3.71 -11.73
N SER A 48 0.97 3.79 -10.78
CA SER A 48 0.69 5.00 -10.00
C SER A 48 1.25 4.95 -8.57
N SER A 49 1.98 3.90 -8.21
CA SER A 49 2.54 3.65 -6.88
C SER A 49 3.38 4.83 -6.38
N ARG A 50 4.29 5.33 -7.22
CA ARG A 50 5.12 6.52 -6.92
C ARG A 50 4.30 7.78 -6.69
N PHE A 51 3.24 7.96 -7.47
CA PHE A 51 2.34 9.09 -7.29
C PHE A 51 1.56 8.96 -5.98
N VAL A 52 0.95 7.80 -5.71
CA VAL A 52 0.24 7.50 -4.47
C VAL A 52 1.13 7.73 -3.25
N GLN A 53 2.34 7.16 -3.28
CA GLN A 53 3.34 7.31 -2.22
C GLN A 53 3.64 8.78 -1.95
N GLY A 54 4.02 9.54 -2.98
CA GLY A 54 4.35 10.95 -2.84
C GLY A 54 3.17 11.78 -2.33
N ARG A 55 1.94 11.52 -2.80
CA ARG A 55 0.74 12.26 -2.41
C ARG A 55 0.35 12.00 -0.95
N LEU A 56 0.40 10.75 -0.50
CA LEU A 56 0.11 10.40 0.89
C LEU A 56 1.15 10.99 1.84
N MET A 57 2.44 10.87 1.50
CA MET A 57 3.53 11.48 2.28
C MET A 57 3.42 13.02 2.32
N MET A 58 3.07 13.66 1.20
CA MET A 58 2.84 15.11 1.14
C MET A 58 1.71 15.57 2.07
N HIS A 59 0.71 14.73 2.33
CA HIS A 59 -0.39 15.02 3.25
C HIS A 59 -0.13 14.54 4.69
N GLY A 60 1.09 14.11 5.01
CA GLY A 60 1.52 13.80 6.37
C GLY A 60 1.26 12.36 6.82
N THR A 61 1.01 11.43 5.88
CA THR A 61 1.00 10.01 6.23
C THR A 61 2.39 9.57 6.67
N ASP A 62 2.45 8.82 7.77
CA ASP A 62 3.69 8.22 8.27
C ASP A 62 4.33 7.31 7.21
N PRO A 63 5.61 7.52 6.81
CA PRO A 63 6.30 6.67 5.83
C PRO A 63 6.39 5.20 6.25
N SER A 64 6.31 4.91 7.55
CA SER A 64 6.28 3.56 8.11
C SER A 64 4.91 2.87 8.01
N THR A 65 3.88 3.58 7.52
CA THR A 65 2.52 3.04 7.40
C THR A 65 2.56 1.71 6.64
N PRO A 66 2.02 0.62 7.19
CA PRO A 66 2.07 -0.69 6.56
C PRO A 66 1.35 -0.71 5.21
N VAL A 67 1.97 -1.37 4.24
CA VAL A 67 1.37 -1.65 2.92
C VAL A 67 1.55 -3.12 2.60
N THR A 68 0.46 -3.77 2.19
CA THR A 68 0.49 -5.14 1.68
C THR A 68 0.22 -5.12 0.19
N ILE A 69 1.06 -5.77 -0.62
CA ILE A 69 0.85 -5.91 -2.05
C ILE A 69 0.51 -7.37 -2.34
N VAL A 70 -0.54 -7.60 -3.10
CA VAL A 70 -1.02 -8.94 -3.44
C VAL A 70 -1.03 -9.05 -4.96
N GLU A 71 -0.05 -9.77 -5.50
CA GLU A 71 0.03 -10.11 -6.91
C GLU A 71 -0.76 -11.39 -7.20
N ASN A 72 -1.43 -11.42 -8.35
CA ASN A 72 -2.17 -12.60 -8.82
C ASN A 72 -3.18 -13.12 -7.78
N ALA A 73 -3.87 -12.20 -7.10
CA ALA A 73 -4.86 -12.53 -6.07
C ALA A 73 -5.84 -13.62 -6.55
N SER A 74 -6.04 -14.64 -5.70
CA SER A 74 -6.88 -15.82 -5.95
C SER A 74 -6.42 -16.76 -7.09
N ARG A 75 -5.18 -16.61 -7.58
CA ARG A 75 -4.57 -17.54 -8.54
C ARG A 75 -3.56 -18.46 -7.84
N PRO A 76 -3.20 -19.62 -8.43
CA PRO A 76 -2.21 -20.53 -7.86
C PRO A 76 -0.83 -19.90 -7.63
N ASP A 77 -0.48 -18.89 -8.43
CA ASP A 77 0.77 -18.12 -8.39
C ASP A 77 0.62 -16.80 -7.59
N GLN A 78 -0.35 -16.73 -6.67
CA GLN A 78 -0.52 -15.57 -5.81
C GLN A 78 0.72 -15.34 -4.93
N THR A 79 1.22 -14.11 -4.94
CA THR A 79 2.32 -13.68 -4.05
C THR A 79 1.85 -12.50 -3.20
N THR A 80 2.15 -12.56 -1.90
CA THR A 80 1.90 -11.44 -0.97
C THR A 80 3.23 -10.85 -0.50
N ILE A 81 3.36 -9.53 -0.57
CA ILE A 81 4.56 -8.78 -0.19
C ILE A 81 4.18 -7.76 0.88
N GLY A 82 4.87 -7.80 2.01
CA GLY A 82 4.82 -6.75 3.02
C GLY A 82 5.86 -5.67 2.79
N THR A 83 5.44 -4.40 2.88
CA THR A 83 6.32 -3.25 2.83
C THR A 83 5.72 -2.08 3.64
N THR A 84 6.34 -0.92 3.59
CA THR A 84 5.85 0.34 4.14
C THR A 84 5.47 1.29 3.02
N LEU A 85 4.82 2.42 3.35
CA LEU A 85 4.56 3.48 2.38
C LEU A 85 5.85 3.97 1.72
N ALA A 86 6.95 4.07 2.48
CA ALA A 86 8.27 4.44 1.96
C ALA A 86 8.81 3.42 0.93
N GLY A 87 8.61 2.11 1.18
CA GLY A 87 9.07 1.03 0.29
C GLY A 87 8.11 0.68 -0.85
N LEU A 88 6.95 1.34 -0.94
CA LEU A 88 5.89 0.97 -1.90
C LEU A 88 6.35 0.95 -3.35
N SER A 89 6.97 2.03 -3.82
CA SER A 89 7.39 2.14 -5.23
C SER A 89 8.41 1.08 -5.62
N GLU A 90 9.31 0.72 -4.69
CA GLU A 90 10.33 -0.30 -4.91
C GLU A 90 9.69 -1.69 -4.94
N ALA A 91 8.84 -2.01 -3.97
CA ALA A 91 8.21 -3.31 -3.83
C ALA A 91 7.33 -3.71 -5.05
N VAL A 92 6.82 -2.74 -5.82
CA VAL A 92 6.05 -3.03 -7.03
C VAL A 92 6.89 -3.26 -8.30
N THR A 93 8.20 -2.96 -8.28
CA THR A 93 9.05 -3.02 -9.49
C THR A 93 9.24 -4.43 -10.03
N GLY A 94 9.38 -5.42 -9.15
CA GLY A 94 9.59 -6.83 -9.53
C GLY A 94 8.31 -7.57 -9.93
N LEU A 95 7.15 -6.93 -9.81
CA LEU A 95 5.87 -7.56 -10.10
C LEU A 95 5.65 -7.63 -11.60
N THR A 96 5.19 -8.78 -12.10
CA THR A 96 4.90 -9.01 -13.53
C THR A 96 3.40 -9.12 -13.81
N GLY A 97 2.62 -9.55 -12.82
CA GLY A 97 1.17 -9.72 -12.89
C GLY A 97 0.35 -8.53 -12.38
N PRO A 98 -0.99 -8.66 -12.41
CA PRO A 98 -1.92 -7.74 -11.73
C PRO A 98 -1.67 -7.76 -10.22
N ALA A 99 -1.61 -6.57 -9.62
CA ALA A 99 -1.41 -6.40 -8.19
C ALA A 99 -2.48 -5.50 -7.55
N LEU A 100 -2.90 -5.88 -6.35
CA LEU A 100 -3.72 -5.10 -5.45
C LEU A 100 -2.83 -4.55 -4.33
N ILE A 101 -2.85 -3.23 -4.13
CA ILE A 101 -2.10 -2.57 -3.06
C ILE A 101 -3.08 -2.28 -1.92
N LEU A 102 -2.79 -2.77 -0.72
CA LEU A 102 -3.57 -2.57 0.49
C LEU A 102 -2.82 -1.61 1.41
N PHE A 103 -3.22 -0.35 1.40
CA PHE A 103 -2.65 0.71 2.23
C PHE A 103 -3.27 0.69 3.64
N GLY A 104 -2.44 0.87 4.66
CA GLY A 104 -2.85 0.87 6.08
C GLY A 104 -3.08 -0.53 6.65
N LEU A 105 -2.73 -1.57 5.90
CA LEU A 105 -2.89 -2.98 6.29
C LEU A 105 -1.54 -3.68 6.22
N ALA A 106 -1.09 -4.18 7.36
CA ALA A 106 0.07 -5.06 7.45
C ALA A 106 -0.30 -6.47 6.97
N PRO A 107 0.62 -7.19 6.29
CA PRO A 107 0.42 -8.58 5.90
C PRO A 107 0.05 -9.45 7.11
N ARG A 108 -0.63 -10.55 6.84
CA ARG A 108 -0.84 -11.55 7.89
C ARG A 108 0.52 -12.17 8.22
N ALA A 109 0.80 -12.39 9.51
CA ALA A 109 2.09 -12.82 10.07
C ALA A 109 2.73 -14.11 9.48
N ALA A 110 2.09 -14.77 8.52
CA ALA A 110 2.65 -15.90 7.78
C ALA A 110 3.34 -15.49 6.46
N GLU A 111 3.46 -14.19 6.16
CA GLU A 111 3.92 -13.68 4.86
C GLU A 111 5.15 -12.76 5.02
N THR A 112 6.10 -12.87 4.07
CA THR A 112 7.42 -12.21 4.09
C THR A 112 7.31 -10.69 4.08
N PHE A 113 7.90 -10.04 5.09
CA PHE A 113 8.11 -8.59 5.12
C PHE A 113 9.46 -8.24 4.48
N VAL A 114 9.45 -7.34 3.51
CA VAL A 114 10.69 -6.71 3.03
C VAL A 114 10.92 -5.47 3.88
N GLN A 115 11.89 -5.55 4.81
CA GLN A 115 12.40 -4.38 5.51
C GLN A 115 13.45 -3.69 4.64
N THR A 116 13.24 -2.42 4.33
CA THR A 116 14.31 -1.57 3.79
C THR A 116 15.28 -1.28 4.95
N HIS A 117 16.47 -1.87 4.93
CA HIS A 117 17.56 -1.46 5.81
C HIS A 117 18.18 -0.19 5.21
N GLU A 118 18.11 0.93 5.93
CA GLU A 118 19.06 2.02 5.75
C GLU A 118 20.39 1.57 6.36
N GLU A 119 21.27 1.00 5.55
CA GLU A 119 22.68 0.83 5.94
C GLU A 119 23.38 2.20 5.87
N GLU A 120 23.93 2.60 7.01
CA GLU A 120 24.93 3.66 7.19
C GLU A 120 25.95 3.69 6.03
N ILE A 121 26.00 4.80 5.30
CA ILE A 121 27.27 5.25 4.71
C ILE A 121 27.89 6.22 5.71
N ALA A 122 28.75 5.65 6.54
CA ALA A 122 29.70 6.39 7.35
C ALA A 122 30.58 7.30 6.48
N LEU A 123 30.71 8.56 6.90
CA LEU A 123 31.89 9.40 6.63
C LEU A 123 32.04 10.43 7.75
#